data_AF-A0A0G1R4U9-F1
#
_entry.id   AF-A0A0G1R4U9-F1
#
_cell.length_a   1.000
_cell.length_b   1.000
_cell.length_c   1.000
_cell.angle_alpha   90.00
_cell.angle_beta   90.00
_cell.angle_gamma   90.00
#
_symmetry.space_group_name_H-M   'P 1'
#
loop_
_entity.id
_entity.type
_entity.pdbx_description
1 polymer ?
#
loop_
_entity_poly.entity_id
_entity_poly.type
_entity_poly.pdbx_seq_one_letter_code
_entity_poly.pdbx_strand_id
1 'polypeptide(L)'
;MRYPHHIKIYKKRWHLVVTFLTIVLPIVFIFVFSKIGGISAGGVFVDIGASFVRVIFAYIISVALAIVFSLLLGSAKAEAFFLPLFDVLQSFPSFALLPIFSIWFGVGNITAILFLVMTMVWPILFSTLSSLHMVREDLKEASFVFGAQGGIKKLLHFTVPGGFLNKASMDGNIPILTFGIIALLLILFSMNKLIWLPLLKQSHDYSHE
;
A
#
# COMPACT_ATOMS: atom_id res chain seq x y z
N MET A 1 19.71 4.02 -39.22
CA MET A 1 19.66 4.93 -38.06
C MET A 1 18.52 5.91 -38.23
N ARG A 2 17.47 5.83 -37.40
CA ARG A 2 16.46 6.90 -37.27
C ARG A 2 15.77 6.77 -35.92
N TYR A 3 16.18 7.60 -34.95
CA TYR A 3 15.48 7.73 -33.68
C TYR A 3 14.19 8.54 -33.91
N PRO A 4 13.00 8.08 -33.47
CA PRO A 4 11.81 8.89 -33.52
C PRO A 4 11.81 9.91 -32.38
N HIS A 5 12.14 11.16 -32.71
CA HIS A 5 11.89 12.33 -31.86
C HIS A 5 10.40 12.67 -31.89
N HIS A 6 9.67 12.41 -30.81
CA HIS A 6 8.42 13.12 -30.48
C HIS A 6 7.99 12.85 -29.03
N ILE A 7 8.85 13.18 -28.06
CA ILE A 7 8.37 13.44 -26.69
C ILE A 7 7.70 14.82 -26.75
N LYS A 8 6.39 14.85 -27.01
CA LYS A 8 5.59 16.07 -26.86
C LYS A 8 5.53 16.40 -25.36
N ILE A 9 6.47 17.21 -24.89
CA ILE A 9 6.45 17.77 -23.54
C ILE A 9 5.13 18.54 -23.40
N TYR A 10 4.22 18.05 -22.57
CA TYR A 10 2.91 18.64 -22.33
C TYR A 10 3.10 20.10 -21.84
N LYS A 11 2.88 21.08 -22.72
CA LYS A 11 2.85 22.53 -22.42
C LYS A 11 1.62 22.96 -21.60
N LYS A 12 1.20 22.15 -20.64
CA LYS A 12 0.01 22.42 -19.82
C LYS A 12 0.44 23.12 -18.53
N ARG A 13 0.11 24.41 -18.35
CA ARG A 13 0.51 25.26 -17.19
C ARG A 13 0.15 24.70 -15.80
N TRP A 14 -0.70 23.67 -15.76
CA TRP A 14 -1.08 22.94 -14.56
C TRP A 14 0.12 22.33 -13.79
N HIS A 15 1.21 21.97 -14.47
CA HIS A 15 2.41 21.47 -13.77
C HIS A 15 3.00 22.51 -12.81
N LEU A 16 2.92 23.81 -13.13
CA LEU A 16 3.41 24.88 -12.26
C LEU A 16 2.59 24.97 -10.98
N VAL A 17 1.27 24.81 -11.08
CA VAL A 17 0.36 24.80 -9.92
C VAL A 17 0.64 23.57 -9.05
N VAL A 18 0.84 22.41 -9.65
CA VAL A 18 1.19 21.18 -8.91
C VAL A 18 2.53 21.33 -8.20
N THR A 19 3.59 21.76 -8.89
CA THR A 19 4.90 21.99 -8.28
C THR A 19 4.84 23.01 -7.15
N PHE A 20 4.09 24.11 -7.34
CA PHE A 20 3.88 25.13 -6.31
C PHE A 20 3.16 24.54 -5.08
N LEU A 21 2.05 23.82 -5.28
CA LEU A 21 1.32 23.18 -4.18
C LEU A 21 2.17 22.15 -3.44
N THR A 22 2.97 21.35 -4.15
CA THR A 22 3.87 20.35 -3.53
C THR A 22 4.91 20.99 -2.62
N ILE A 23 5.36 22.21 -2.91
CA ILE A 23 6.33 22.94 -2.06
C ILE A 23 5.61 23.65 -0.91
N VAL A 24 4.47 24.26 -1.18
CA VAL A 24 3.75 25.09 -0.19
C VAL A 24 3.03 24.23 0.86
N LEU A 25 2.44 23.10 0.46
CA LEU A 25 1.68 22.23 1.38
C LEU A 25 2.51 21.74 2.58
N PRO A 26 3.74 21.20 2.41
CA PRO A 26 4.58 20.81 3.54
C PRO A 26 4.92 21.97 4.48
N ILE A 27 5.17 23.17 3.94
CA ILE A 27 5.50 24.36 4.73
C ILE A 27 4.30 24.80 5.57
N VAL A 28 3.11 24.87 4.95
CA VAL A 28 1.85 25.18 5.64
C VAL A 28 1.53 24.11 6.68
N PHE A 29 1.73 22.84 6.35
CA PHE A 29 1.53 21.72 7.27
C PHE A 29 2.42 21.86 8.52
N ILE A 30 3.72 22.10 8.37
CA ILE A 30 4.63 22.29 9.50
C ILE A 30 4.19 23.48 10.36
N PHE A 31 3.83 24.61 9.74
CA PHE A 31 3.41 25.80 10.48
C PHE A 31 2.11 25.59 11.27
N VAL A 32 1.10 24.96 10.64
CA VAL A 32 -0.19 24.68 11.28
C VAL A 32 -0.04 23.66 12.41
N PHE A 33 0.67 22.55 12.18
CA PHE A 33 0.86 21.52 13.21
C PHE A 33 1.77 21.96 14.35
N SER A 34 2.80 22.77 14.06
CA SER A 34 3.61 23.44 15.08
C SER A 34 2.72 24.29 16.00
N LYS A 35 1.81 25.10 15.41
CA LYS A 35 0.90 25.96 16.17
C LYS A 35 -0.16 25.19 16.96
N ILE A 36 -0.76 24.16 16.37
CA ILE A 36 -1.80 23.35 17.03
C ILE A 36 -1.20 22.50 18.15
N GLY A 37 -0.05 21.87 17.89
CA GLY A 37 0.62 21.00 18.85
C GLY A 37 1.37 21.74 19.94
N GLY A 38 1.53 23.07 19.83
CA GLY A 38 2.34 23.85 20.77
C GLY A 38 3.82 23.45 20.77
N ILE A 39 4.29 22.83 19.69
CA ILE A 39 5.66 22.33 19.53
C ILE A 39 6.43 23.18 18.54
N SER A 40 7.75 23.24 18.67
CA SER A 40 8.58 23.95 17.69
C SER A 40 8.54 23.25 16.32
N ALA A 41 8.87 23.98 15.25
CA ALA A 41 9.03 23.38 13.92
C ALA A 41 10.03 22.21 13.95
N GLY A 42 11.09 22.30 14.78
CA GLY A 42 12.03 21.20 15.04
C GLY A 42 11.37 19.98 15.68
N GLY A 43 10.45 20.18 16.63
CA GLY A 43 9.67 19.12 17.26
C GLY A 43 8.81 18.35 16.25
N VAL A 44 8.18 19.05 15.30
CA VAL A 44 7.41 18.42 14.20
C VAL A 44 8.29 17.46 13.39
N PHE A 45 9.53 17.84 13.09
CA PHE A 45 10.47 16.96 12.37
C PHE A 45 10.83 15.70 13.19
N VAL A 46 10.98 15.84 14.52
CA VAL A 46 11.22 14.69 15.40
C VAL A 46 10.02 13.73 15.38
N ASP A 47 8.79 14.24 15.46
CA ASP A 47 7.58 13.42 15.41
C ASP A 47 7.38 12.72 14.06
N ILE A 48 7.69 13.40 12.96
CA ILE A 48 7.73 12.81 11.62
C ILE A 48 8.75 11.68 11.57
N GLY A 49 9.97 11.92 12.06
CA GLY A 49 11.03 10.91 12.12
C GLY A 49 10.62 9.69 12.95
N ALA A 50 10.04 9.88 14.13
CA ALA A 50 9.53 8.81 14.96
C ALA A 50 8.43 8.00 14.26
N SER A 51 7.53 8.67 13.54
CA SER A 51 6.49 8.03 12.73
C SER A 51 7.08 7.21 11.59
N PHE A 52 8.10 7.72 10.93
CA PHE A 52 8.80 7.04 9.85
C PHE A 52 9.47 5.75 10.33
N VAL A 53 10.12 5.77 11.49
CA VAL A 53 10.72 4.58 12.11
C VAL A 53 9.65 3.50 12.38
N ARG A 54 8.50 3.89 12.94
CA ARG A 54 7.37 2.95 13.16
C ARG A 54 6.89 2.30 11.87
N VAL A 55 6.77 3.07 10.80
CA VAL A 55 6.38 2.58 9.47
C VAL A 55 7.39 1.57 8.94
N ILE A 56 8.69 1.83 9.05
CA ILE A 56 9.73 0.89 8.60
C ILE A 56 9.65 -0.42 9.39
N PHE A 57 9.57 -0.36 10.72
CA PHE A 57 9.46 -1.57 11.54
C PHE A 57 8.21 -2.38 11.21
N ALA A 58 7.05 -1.72 11.10
CA ALA A 58 5.80 -2.37 10.72
C ALA A 58 5.89 -3.01 9.32
N TYR A 59 6.51 -2.33 8.36
CA TYR A 59 6.70 -2.85 7.01
C TYR A 59 7.56 -4.12 7.00
N ILE A 60 8.69 -4.13 7.71
CA ILE A 60 9.57 -5.32 7.81
C ILE A 60 8.81 -6.51 8.39
N ILE A 61 8.05 -6.30 9.48
CA ILE A 61 7.23 -7.35 10.10
C ILE A 61 6.17 -7.86 9.11
N SER A 62 5.51 -6.93 8.39
CA SER A 62 4.47 -7.28 7.42
C SER A 62 5.01 -8.10 6.25
N VAL A 63 6.18 -7.72 5.72
CA VAL A 63 6.86 -8.48 4.66
C VAL A 63 7.24 -9.87 5.15
N ALA A 64 7.82 -9.98 6.34
CA ALA A 64 8.19 -11.27 6.92
C ALA A 64 6.96 -12.18 7.07
N LEU A 65 5.86 -11.67 7.65
CA LEU A 65 4.60 -12.41 7.78
C LEU A 65 4.04 -12.82 6.42
N ALA A 66 3.97 -11.89 5.46
CA ALA A 66 3.47 -12.15 4.12
C ALA A 66 4.26 -13.26 3.42
N ILE A 67 5.60 -13.22 3.51
CA ILE A 67 6.46 -14.27 2.94
C ILE A 67 6.15 -15.61 3.61
N VAL A 68 6.14 -15.68 4.95
CA VAL A 68 5.86 -16.92 5.68
C VAL A 68 4.50 -17.50 5.30
N PHE A 69 3.43 -16.70 5.33
CA PHE A 69 2.10 -17.16 4.96
C PHE A 69 2.04 -17.59 3.49
N SER A 70 2.64 -16.84 2.56
CA SER A 70 2.67 -17.20 1.14
C SER A 70 3.36 -18.54 0.86
N LEU A 71 4.39 -18.89 1.65
CA LEU A 71 5.07 -20.17 1.55
C LEU A 71 4.22 -21.31 2.13
N LEU A 72 3.54 -21.08 3.26
CA LEU A 72 2.61 -22.05 3.86
C LEU A 72 1.41 -22.35 2.96
N LEU A 73 0.97 -21.35 2.20
CA LEU A 73 -0.06 -21.47 1.16
C LEU A 73 0.44 -22.17 -0.12
N GLY A 74 1.67 -22.70 -0.16
CA GLY A 74 2.24 -23.28 -1.38
C GLY A 74 1.49 -24.48 -1.99
N SER A 75 0.47 -25.03 -1.32
CA SER A 75 -0.37 -26.11 -1.82
C SER A 75 -1.81 -25.65 -2.08
N ALA A 76 -2.45 -26.22 -3.11
CA ALA A 76 -3.84 -25.90 -3.46
C ALA A 76 -4.83 -26.17 -2.32
N LYS A 77 -4.54 -27.17 -1.46
CA LYS A 77 -5.37 -27.47 -0.28
C LYS A 77 -5.24 -26.40 0.80
N ALA A 78 -4.02 -25.92 1.06
CA ALA A 78 -3.79 -24.84 2.02
C ALA A 78 -4.43 -23.54 1.53
N GLU A 79 -4.26 -23.19 0.25
CA GLU A 79 -4.94 -22.03 -0.37
C GLU A 79 -6.45 -22.10 -0.24
N ALA A 80 -7.07 -23.23 -0.61
CA ALA A 80 -8.52 -23.39 -0.53
C ALA A 80 -9.09 -23.23 0.89
N PHE A 81 -8.29 -23.53 1.92
CA PHE A 81 -8.70 -23.40 3.31
C PHE A 81 -8.45 -22.00 3.88
N PHE A 82 -7.26 -21.44 3.66
CA PHE A 82 -6.83 -20.19 4.30
C PHE A 82 -7.24 -18.92 3.54
N LEU A 83 -7.36 -18.97 2.21
CA LEU A 83 -7.74 -17.77 1.43
C LEU A 83 -9.11 -17.21 1.84
N PRO A 84 -10.18 -18.02 2.01
CA PRO A 84 -11.46 -17.50 2.48
C PRO A 84 -11.36 -16.81 3.85
N LEU A 85 -10.52 -17.34 4.75
CA LEU A 85 -10.28 -16.74 6.06
C LEU A 85 -9.56 -15.39 5.92
N PHE A 86 -8.54 -15.31 5.08
CA PHE A 86 -7.81 -14.06 4.83
C PHE A 86 -8.67 -13.01 4.12
N ASP A 87 -9.57 -13.42 3.23
CA ASP A 87 -10.55 -12.53 2.59
C ASP A 87 -11.48 -11.89 3.61
N VAL A 88 -11.95 -12.66 4.59
CA VAL A 88 -12.74 -12.13 5.70
C VAL A 88 -11.88 -11.20 6.57
N LEU A 89 -10.67 -11.62 6.95
CA LEU A 89 -9.81 -10.81 7.82
C LEU A 89 -9.37 -9.49 7.19
N GLN A 90 -9.09 -9.44 5.89
CA GLN A 90 -8.72 -8.20 5.19
C GLN A 90 -9.89 -7.22 5.03
N SER A 91 -11.14 -7.72 5.07
CA SER A 91 -12.33 -6.88 4.95
C SER A 91 -12.57 -5.99 6.17
N PHE A 92 -11.96 -6.32 7.32
CA PHE A 92 -12.04 -5.49 8.51
C PHE A 92 -11.23 -4.21 8.30
N PRO A 93 -11.85 -3.02 8.46
CA PRO A 93 -11.11 -1.78 8.36
C PRO A 93 -10.09 -1.70 9.50
N SER A 94 -8.79 -1.60 9.18
CA SER A 94 -7.72 -1.56 10.20
C SER A 94 -7.96 -0.48 11.26
N PHE A 95 -8.62 0.63 10.90
CA PHE A 95 -8.95 1.71 11.82
C PHE A 95 -9.87 1.26 12.96
N ALA A 96 -10.74 0.26 12.74
CA ALA A 96 -11.58 -0.32 13.79
C ALA A 96 -10.77 -1.11 14.83
N LEU A 97 -9.53 -1.53 14.50
CA LEU A 97 -8.65 -2.25 15.43
C LEU A 97 -7.88 -1.32 16.37
N LEU A 98 -7.77 -0.02 16.06
CA LEU A 98 -7.08 0.95 16.91
C LEU A 98 -7.57 0.96 18.37
N PRO A 99 -8.89 1.09 18.66
CA PRO A 99 -9.38 1.06 20.04
C PRO A 99 -9.12 -0.28 20.72
N ILE A 100 -9.25 -1.40 20.00
CA ILE A 100 -9.01 -2.74 20.56
C ILE A 100 -7.54 -2.89 20.98
N PHE A 101 -6.61 -2.54 20.08
CA PHE A 101 -5.18 -2.56 20.39
C PHE A 101 -4.83 -1.58 21.50
N SER A 102 -5.48 -0.42 21.55
CA SER A 102 -5.27 0.55 22.62
C SER A 102 -5.72 0.03 23.99
N ILE A 103 -6.77 -0.79 24.07
CA ILE A 103 -7.22 -1.39 25.34
C ILE A 103 -6.23 -2.47 25.80
N TRP A 104 -5.69 -3.27 24.85
CA TRP A 104 -4.82 -4.40 25.19
C TRP A 104 -3.37 -4.00 25.46
N PHE A 105 -2.84 -3.07 24.65
CA PHE A 105 -1.42 -2.70 24.66
C PHE A 105 -1.18 -1.25 25.13
N GLY A 106 -2.24 -0.51 25.44
CA GLY A 106 -2.18 0.90 25.79
C GLY A 106 -2.05 1.82 24.56
N VAL A 107 -2.11 3.13 24.79
CA VAL A 107 -1.82 4.13 23.76
C VAL A 107 -0.30 4.26 23.62
N GLY A 108 0.25 3.98 22.43
CA GLY A 108 1.69 4.13 22.21
C GLY A 108 2.21 3.49 20.92
N ASN A 109 3.54 3.30 20.88
CA ASN A 109 4.25 2.80 19.70
C ASN A 109 3.80 1.40 19.29
N ILE A 110 3.58 0.50 20.25
CA ILE A 110 3.16 -0.88 19.98
C ILE A 110 1.82 -0.90 19.25
N THR A 111 0.83 -0.18 19.75
CA THR A 111 -0.49 -0.04 19.14
C THR A 111 -0.43 0.52 17.73
N ALA A 112 0.38 1.57 17.51
CA ALA A 112 0.59 2.15 16.19
C ALA A 112 1.25 1.13 15.23
N ILE A 113 2.27 0.38 15.68
CA ILE A 113 2.95 -0.62 14.87
C ILE A 113 2.00 -1.77 14.51
N LEU A 114 1.22 -2.30 15.46
CA LEU A 114 0.24 -3.37 15.20
C LEU A 114 -0.82 -2.95 14.18
N PHE A 115 -1.33 -1.72 14.31
CA PHE A 115 -2.24 -1.15 13.33
C PHE A 115 -1.62 -1.06 11.92
N LEU A 116 -0.38 -0.57 11.83
CA LEU A 116 0.35 -0.48 10.56
C LEU A 116 0.59 -1.88 9.96
N VAL A 117 0.96 -2.86 10.78
CA VAL A 117 1.16 -4.25 10.34
C VAL A 117 -0.13 -4.81 9.75
N MET A 118 -1.25 -4.69 10.46
CA MET A 118 -2.55 -5.17 9.96
C MET A 118 -2.99 -4.47 8.68
N THR A 119 -2.58 -3.21 8.49
CA THR A 119 -2.87 -2.45 7.26
C THR A 119 -2.01 -2.89 6.08
N MET A 120 -0.75 -3.26 6.31
CA MET A 120 0.21 -3.55 5.26
C MET A 120 0.28 -5.04 4.91
N VAL A 121 0.02 -5.94 5.84
CA VAL A 121 0.25 -7.39 5.66
C VAL A 121 -0.59 -7.98 4.53
N TRP A 122 -1.87 -7.60 4.42
CA TRP A 122 -2.79 -8.15 3.41
C TRP A 122 -2.37 -7.82 1.97
N PRO A 123 -2.20 -6.54 1.57
CA PRO A 123 -1.81 -6.23 0.20
C PRO A 123 -0.44 -6.83 -0.16
N ILE A 124 0.50 -6.90 0.78
CA ILE A 124 1.81 -7.55 0.55
C ILE A 124 1.66 -9.06 0.37
N LEU A 125 0.84 -9.72 1.20
CA LEU A 125 0.56 -11.16 1.09
C LEU A 125 -0.05 -11.50 -0.28
N PHE A 126 -1.12 -10.80 -0.69
CA PHE A 126 -1.79 -11.08 -1.96
C PHE A 126 -0.94 -10.70 -3.18
N SER A 127 -0.13 -9.65 -3.09
CA SER A 127 0.85 -9.32 -4.14
C SER A 127 1.93 -10.39 -4.26
N THR A 128 2.35 -10.98 -3.13
CA THR A 128 3.35 -12.06 -3.10
C THR A 128 2.77 -13.37 -3.64
N LEU A 129 1.56 -13.75 -3.21
CA LEU A 129 0.85 -14.93 -3.72
C LEU A 129 0.62 -14.85 -5.23
N SER A 130 0.13 -13.71 -5.72
CA SER A 130 -0.09 -13.52 -7.16
C SER A 130 1.23 -13.62 -7.96
N SER A 131 2.33 -13.09 -7.42
CA SER A 131 3.66 -13.24 -8.01
C SER A 131 4.14 -14.70 -8.04
N LEU A 132 3.88 -15.47 -6.97
CA LEU A 132 4.22 -16.90 -6.93
C LEU A 132 3.42 -17.72 -7.94
N HIS A 133 2.13 -17.41 -8.13
CA HIS A 133 1.28 -18.08 -9.11
C HIS A 133 1.76 -17.84 -10.54
N MET A 134 2.17 -16.61 -10.87
CA MET A 134 2.74 -16.30 -12.19
C MET A 134 3.99 -17.11 -12.48
N VAL A 135 4.94 -17.11 -11.55
CA VAL A 135 6.20 -17.87 -11.69
C VAL A 135 5.93 -19.38 -11.83
N ARG A 136 4.93 -19.92 -11.14
CA ARG A 136 4.54 -21.34 -11.28
C ARG A 136 4.02 -21.65 -12.68
N GLU A 137 3.28 -20.75 -13.30
CA GLU A 137 2.73 -20.96 -14.64
C GLU A 137 3.83 -20.89 -15.70
N ASP A 138 4.67 -19.86 -15.68
CA ASP A 138 5.84 -19.72 -16.57
C ASP A 138 6.74 -20.96 -16.54
N LEU A 139 6.91 -21.53 -15.34
CA LEU A 139 7.77 -22.69 -15.16
C LEU A 139 7.08 -24.01 -15.46
N LYS A 140 5.76 -24.09 -15.41
CA LYS A 140 5.03 -25.24 -15.95
C LYS A 140 5.15 -25.25 -17.47
N GLU A 141 4.94 -24.10 -18.12
CA GLU A 141 5.15 -23.92 -19.55
C GLU A 141 6.59 -24.28 -19.95
N ALA A 142 7.59 -23.75 -19.23
CA ALA A 142 8.99 -24.10 -19.46
C ALA A 142 9.29 -25.59 -19.19
N SER A 143 8.71 -26.20 -18.16
CA SER A 143 8.90 -27.64 -17.89
C SER A 143 8.25 -28.53 -18.94
N PHE A 144 7.16 -28.07 -19.58
CA PHE A 144 6.53 -28.74 -20.70
C PHE A 144 7.42 -28.68 -21.95
N VAL A 145 8.15 -27.58 -22.14
CA VAL A 145 9.09 -27.39 -23.24
C VAL A 145 10.44 -28.07 -22.99
N PHE A 146 10.94 -28.10 -21.75
CA PHE A 146 12.31 -28.53 -21.40
C PHE A 146 12.42 -29.77 -20.51
N GLY A 147 11.31 -30.38 -20.07
CA GLY A 147 11.31 -31.68 -19.39
C GLY A 147 11.90 -31.74 -17.96
N ALA A 148 12.03 -30.62 -17.23
CA ALA A 148 12.69 -30.58 -15.93
C ALA A 148 11.77 -30.20 -14.74
N GLN A 149 11.75 -31.04 -13.70
CA GLN A 149 10.97 -30.85 -12.47
C GLN A 149 11.89 -30.60 -11.25
N GLY A 150 11.83 -29.42 -10.63
CA GLY A 150 12.56 -29.14 -9.37
C GLY A 150 12.11 -27.86 -8.66
N GLY A 151 11.67 -27.97 -7.39
CA GLY A 151 10.77 -27.01 -6.73
C GLY A 151 11.39 -25.95 -5.80
N ILE A 152 12.62 -26.10 -5.30
CA ILE A 152 13.12 -25.23 -4.20
C ILE A 152 14.12 -24.17 -4.64
N LYS A 153 14.93 -24.41 -5.68
CA LYS A 153 15.78 -23.38 -6.30
C LYS A 153 14.97 -22.33 -7.09
N LYS A 154 13.70 -22.61 -7.40
CA LYS A 154 12.76 -21.72 -8.12
C LYS A 154 12.42 -20.45 -7.35
N LEU A 155 12.30 -20.54 -6.03
CA LEU A 155 11.82 -19.46 -5.17
C LEU A 155 12.89 -18.37 -4.94
N LEU A 156 14.17 -18.76 -4.86
CA LEU A 156 15.27 -17.87 -4.51
C LEU A 156 15.87 -17.09 -5.69
N HIS A 157 15.72 -17.58 -6.94
CA HIS A 157 16.42 -16.99 -8.09
C HIS A 157 15.57 -16.01 -8.93
N PHE A 158 14.23 -16.08 -8.85
CA PHE A 158 13.33 -15.30 -9.72
C PHE A 158 12.36 -14.35 -8.99
N THR A 159 12.05 -14.64 -7.72
CA THR A 159 10.87 -14.06 -7.04
C THR A 159 11.11 -12.64 -6.48
N VAL A 160 12.35 -12.19 -6.27
CA VAL A 160 12.59 -10.95 -5.50
C VAL A 160 12.79 -9.69 -6.36
N PRO A 161 13.43 -9.73 -7.55
CA PRO A 161 13.42 -8.57 -8.47
C PRO A 161 12.62 -8.79 -9.76
N GLY A 162 12.55 -10.03 -10.28
CA GLY A 162 12.11 -10.30 -11.65
C GLY A 162 10.60 -10.22 -11.88
N GLY A 163 9.79 -10.78 -10.98
CA GLY A 163 8.33 -10.89 -11.18
C GLY A 163 7.58 -9.56 -11.23
N PHE A 164 7.95 -8.60 -10.36
CA PHE A 164 7.35 -7.26 -10.35
C PHE A 164 7.79 -6.40 -11.53
N LEU A 165 9.04 -6.52 -11.99
CA LEU A 165 9.56 -5.78 -13.14
C LEU A 165 9.06 -6.35 -14.48
N ASN A 166 8.86 -7.67 -14.58
CA ASN A 166 8.41 -8.31 -15.81
C ASN A 166 6.92 -8.04 -16.09
N LYS A 167 6.03 -8.10 -15.07
CA LYS A 167 4.61 -7.76 -15.26
C LYS A 167 4.37 -6.27 -15.53
N ALA A 168 5.15 -5.39 -14.89
CA ALA A 168 5.07 -3.94 -15.14
C ALA A 168 5.65 -3.52 -16.50
N SER A 169 6.63 -4.27 -17.05
CA SER A 169 7.20 -4.02 -18.38
C SER A 169 6.43 -4.67 -19.52
N MET A 170 5.82 -5.85 -19.29
CA MET A 170 5.10 -6.59 -20.34
C MET A 170 3.72 -6.00 -20.65
N ASP A 171 3.03 -5.44 -19.66
CA ASP A 171 1.68 -4.92 -19.89
C ASP A 171 1.65 -3.60 -20.66
N GLY A 172 2.71 -2.78 -20.63
CA GLY A 172 2.92 -1.62 -21.53
C GLY A 172 1.73 -0.66 -21.73
N ASN A 173 0.66 -0.76 -20.92
CA ASN A 173 -0.63 -0.14 -21.17
C ASN A 173 -0.83 0.97 -20.14
N ILE A 174 -0.02 2.01 -20.31
CA ILE A 174 -0.10 3.30 -19.62
C ILE A 174 -1.56 3.81 -19.47
N PRO A 175 -2.49 3.59 -20.42
CA PRO A 175 -3.92 3.88 -20.25
C PRO A 175 -4.60 3.21 -19.05
N ILE A 176 -4.43 1.91 -18.80
CA ILE A 176 -5.17 1.18 -17.75
C ILE A 176 -4.73 1.65 -16.35
N LEU A 177 -3.44 1.91 -16.17
CA LEU A 177 -2.89 2.48 -14.93
C LEU A 177 -3.42 3.91 -14.67
N THR A 178 -3.56 4.72 -15.73
CA THR A 178 -4.16 6.06 -15.59
C THR A 178 -5.65 6.00 -15.31
N PHE A 179 -6.40 5.08 -15.93
CA PHE A 179 -7.82 4.85 -15.60
C PHE A 179 -8.00 4.37 -14.16
N GLY A 180 -7.13 3.48 -13.65
CA GLY A 180 -7.18 2.99 -12.27
C GLY A 180 -6.94 4.10 -11.25
N ILE A 181 -5.95 4.97 -11.48
CA ILE A 181 -5.68 6.13 -10.61
C ILE A 181 -6.84 7.12 -10.66
N ILE A 182 -7.42 7.39 -11.83
CA ILE A 182 -8.57 8.29 -11.97
C ILE A 182 -9.81 7.71 -11.27
N ALA A 183 -10.08 6.42 -11.40
CA ALA A 183 -11.18 5.75 -10.73
C ALA A 183 -11.03 5.78 -9.20
N LEU A 184 -9.82 5.51 -8.70
CA LEU A 184 -9.50 5.60 -7.26
C LEU A 184 -9.73 7.01 -6.72
N LEU A 185 -9.29 8.04 -7.45
CA LEU A 185 -9.49 9.45 -7.07
C LEU A 185 -10.97 9.84 -7.11
N LEU A 186 -11.74 9.36 -8.07
CA LEU A 186 -13.19 9.59 -8.14
C LEU A 186 -13.94 8.94 -6.97
N ILE A 187 -13.55 7.71 -6.60
CA ILE A 187 -14.12 6.99 -5.46
C ILE A 187 -13.79 7.74 -4.16
N LEU A 188 -12.52 8.11 -3.96
CA LEU A 188 -12.08 8.89 -2.79
C LEU A 188 -12.81 10.24 -2.69
N PHE A 189 -12.91 10.96 -3.81
CA PHE A 189 -13.63 12.24 -3.85
C PHE A 189 -15.12 12.07 -3.52
N SER A 190 -15.75 11.04 -4.08
CA SER A 190 -17.18 10.76 -3.86
C SER A 190 -17.45 10.36 -2.42
N MET A 191 -16.62 9.49 -1.83
CA MET A 191 -16.71 9.14 -0.41
C MET A 191 -16.49 10.35 0.50
N ASN A 192 -15.46 11.15 0.23
CA ASN A 192 -15.16 12.33 1.04
C ASN A 192 -16.32 13.34 1.01
N LYS A 193 -16.93 13.52 -0.16
CA LYS A 193 -18.02 14.49 -0.34
C LYS A 193 -19.38 13.98 0.15
N LEU A 194 -19.72 12.72 -0.09
CA LEU A 194 -21.05 12.15 0.19
C LEU A 194 -21.18 11.58 1.60
N ILE A 195 -20.08 11.11 2.19
CA ILE A 195 -20.11 10.39 3.47
C ILE A 195 -19.49 11.25 4.56
N TRP A 196 -18.24 11.68 4.37
CA TRP A 196 -17.48 12.34 5.44
C TRP A 196 -18.00 13.75 5.79
N LEU A 197 -18.28 14.57 4.78
CA LEU A 197 -18.76 15.95 4.99
C LEU A 197 -20.13 16.05 5.70
N PRO A 198 -21.14 15.23 5.35
CA PRO A 198 -22.41 15.22 6.08
C PRO A 198 -22.28 14.75 7.53
N LEU A 199 -21.43 13.76 7.79
CA LEU A 199 -21.21 13.22 9.13
C LEU A 199 -20.49 14.23 10.05
N LEU A 200 -19.50 14.95 9.52
CA LEU A 200 -18.83 16.03 10.26
C LEU A 200 -19.75 17.19 10.58
N LYS A 201 -20.70 17.48 9.70
CA LYS A 201 -21.72 18.50 9.94
C LYS A 201 -22.64 18.09 11.09
N GLN A 202 -23.08 16.83 11.10
CA GLN A 202 -23.91 16.30 12.19
C GLN A 202 -23.16 16.26 13.53
N SER A 203 -21.87 15.95 13.56
CA SER A 203 -21.12 15.90 14.83
C SER A 203 -20.98 17.27 15.53
N HIS A 204 -21.02 18.37 14.77
CA HIS A 204 -20.99 19.72 15.35
C HIS A 204 -22.33 20.14 15.96
N ASP A 205 -23.45 19.60 15.43
CA ASP A 205 -24.78 19.88 15.98
C ASP A 205 -25.00 19.15 17.33
N TYR A 206 -24.33 18.02 17.56
CA TYR A 206 -24.40 17.26 18.83
C TYR A 206 -23.37 17.69 19.91
N SER A 207 -22.45 18.62 19.62
CA SER A 207 -21.44 19.06 20.61
C SER A 207 -21.84 20.31 21.41
N HIS A 208 -23.06 20.80 21.21
CA HIS A 208 -23.59 22.01 21.85
C HIS A 208 -24.91 21.77 22.61
N GLU A 209 -25.29 20.52 22.83
CA GLU A 209 -26.29 20.09 23.83
C GLU A 209 -25.58 19.36 24.98
#